data_AF-A0A3M4VYC7-F1
#
_entry.id   AF-A0A3M4VYC7-F1
#
_cell.length_a   1.000
_cell.length_b   1.000
_cell.length_c   1.000
_cell.angle_alpha   90.00
_cell.angle_beta   90.00
_cell.angle_gamma   90.00
#
_symmetry.space_group_name_H-M   'P 1'
#
loop_
_entity.id
_entity.type
_entity.pdbx_description
1 polymer ?
#
loop_
_entity_poly.entity_id
_entity_poly.type
_entity_poly.pdbx_seq_one_letter_code
_entity_poly.pdbx_strand_id
1 'polypeptide(L)'
;MMGQLSSGQDRLFYSFNLEDHIPKNHLLRSIDQCLDLSDLRHYPADFYSPIGRPSIYPELMIRMLVVGYCYGIRSERRLCEEAHLNLAYR
;
A
#
# COMPACT_ATOMS: atom_id res chain seq x y z
N MET A 1 -14.96 -29.69 25.56
CA MET A 1 -15.34 -29.50 24.15
C MET A 1 -15.92 -28.11 24.05
N MET A 2 -15.20 -27.18 23.41
CA MET A 2 -15.65 -25.79 23.33
C MET A 2 -15.67 -25.35 21.88
N GLY A 3 -16.78 -24.68 21.55
CA GLY A 3 -17.35 -24.51 20.23
C GLY A 3 -16.35 -24.21 19.13
N GLN A 4 -16.46 -24.97 18.04
CA GLN A 4 -16.02 -24.52 16.74
C GLN A 4 -16.55 -23.09 16.54
N LEU A 5 -15.64 -22.15 16.30
CA LEU A 5 -15.99 -20.87 15.70
C LEU A 5 -16.57 -21.20 14.33
N SER A 6 -17.90 -21.31 14.25
CA SER A 6 -18.58 -21.43 12.97
C SER A 6 -18.22 -20.19 12.17
N SER A 7 -17.60 -20.43 11.02
CA SER A 7 -17.21 -19.45 10.00
C SER A 7 -18.45 -18.78 9.38
N GLY A 8 -19.23 -18.10 10.20
CA GLY A 8 -20.56 -17.57 9.87
C GLY A 8 -21.02 -16.43 10.77
N GLN A 9 -20.15 -15.83 11.58
CA GLN A 9 -20.41 -14.58 12.29
C GLN A 9 -20.24 -13.32 11.42
N ASP A 10 -19.89 -13.46 10.13
CA ASP A 10 -19.81 -12.34 9.18
C ASP A 10 -21.17 -11.72 8.82
N ARG A 11 -22.30 -12.32 9.26
CA ARG A 11 -23.64 -11.81 8.92
C ARG A 11 -24.15 -10.67 9.82
N LEU A 12 -23.44 -10.36 10.91
CA LEU A 12 -23.81 -9.27 11.85
C LEU A 12 -22.88 -8.06 11.78
N PHE A 13 -21.76 -8.16 11.06
CA PHE A 13 -20.83 -7.07 10.80
C PHE A 13 -20.57 -7.01 9.30
N TYR A 14 -20.53 -5.81 8.70
CA TYR A 14 -20.00 -5.69 7.36
C TYR A 14 -18.50 -5.99 7.40
N SER A 15 -18.12 -7.23 7.16
CA SER A 15 -16.73 -7.64 7.01
C SER A 15 -16.25 -7.16 5.63
N PHE A 16 -15.39 -6.15 5.62
CA PHE A 16 -14.70 -5.70 4.40
C PHE A 16 -13.21 -5.97 4.56
N ASN A 17 -12.69 -6.86 3.72
CA ASN A 17 -11.28 -7.18 3.67
C ASN A 17 -10.73 -6.81 2.29
N LEU A 18 -9.78 -5.89 2.25
CA LEU A 18 -9.15 -5.44 1.00
C LEU A 18 -8.50 -6.61 0.24
N GLU A 19 -7.97 -7.58 0.97
CA GLU A 19 -7.28 -8.74 0.39
C GLU A 19 -8.19 -9.60 -0.48
N ASP A 20 -9.48 -9.68 -0.14
CA ASP A 20 -10.46 -10.49 -0.87
C ASP A 20 -10.87 -9.82 -2.19
N HIS A 21 -10.63 -8.51 -2.33
CA HIS A 21 -11.02 -7.72 -3.50
C HIS A 21 -9.87 -7.49 -4.50
N ILE A 22 -8.62 -7.78 -4.11
CA ILE A 22 -7.46 -7.65 -5.01
C ILE A 22 -7.07 -9.06 -5.50
N PRO A 23 -7.13 -9.34 -6.82
CA PRO A 23 -6.77 -10.65 -7.37
C PRO A 23 -5.39 -11.13 -6.89
N LYS A 24 -5.28 -12.42 -6.57
CA LYS A 24 -4.00 -13.00 -6.09
C LYS A 24 -2.87 -12.87 -7.12
N ASN A 25 -3.21 -12.85 -8.40
CA ASN A 25 -2.29 -12.69 -9.52
C ASN A 25 -2.10 -11.21 -9.95
N HIS A 26 -2.50 -10.25 -9.11
CA HIS A 26 -2.34 -8.83 -9.41
C HIS A 26 -0.86 -8.45 -9.46
N LEU A 27 -0.45 -7.73 -10.51
CA LEU A 27 0.95 -7.36 -10.77
C LEU A 27 1.64 -6.72 -9.56
N LEU A 28 0.97 -5.77 -8.89
CA LEU A 28 1.55 -5.07 -7.76
C LEU A 28 1.82 -5.98 -6.55
N ARG A 29 1.06 -7.08 -6.37
CA ARG A 29 1.36 -8.07 -5.32
C ARG A 29 2.70 -8.77 -5.61
N SER A 30 2.94 -9.13 -6.86
CA SER A 30 4.20 -9.75 -7.28
C SER A 30 5.38 -8.79 -7.14
N ILE A 31 5.16 -7.50 -7.40
CA ILE A 31 6.20 -6.48 -7.24
C ILE A 31 6.49 -6.26 -5.76
N ASP A 32 5.46 -6.11 -4.91
CA ASP A 32 5.62 -5.90 -3.47
C ASP A 32 6.41 -7.03 -2.80
N GLN A 33 6.18 -8.28 -3.21
CA GLN A 33 6.94 -9.45 -2.72
C GLN A 33 8.45 -9.38 -3.01
N CYS A 34 8.85 -8.67 -4.07
CA CYS A 34 10.24 -8.53 -4.48
C CYS A 34 10.84 -7.17 -4.09
N LEU A 35 10.02 -6.23 -3.65
CA LEU A 35 10.41 -4.85 -3.36
C LEU A 35 10.55 -4.65 -1.85
N ASP A 36 11.71 -5.03 -1.32
CA ASP A 36 12.06 -4.75 0.08
C ASP A 36 12.56 -3.31 0.23
N LEU A 37 11.83 -2.51 1.01
CA LEU A 37 12.17 -1.13 1.33
C LEU A 37 12.30 -0.91 2.84
N SER A 38 12.40 -1.98 3.62
CA SER A 38 12.32 -1.93 5.10
C SER A 38 13.38 -1.03 5.72
N ASP A 39 14.58 -1.02 5.13
CA ASP A 39 15.71 -0.24 5.64
C ASP A 39 15.78 1.18 5.08
N LEU A 40 14.93 1.52 4.10
CA LEU A 40 15.09 2.76 3.33
C LEU A 40 15.01 4.01 4.21
N ARG A 41 14.15 4.02 5.24
CA ARG A 41 14.00 5.14 6.17
C ARG A 41 15.28 5.52 6.90
N HIS A 42 16.17 4.57 7.14
CA HIS A 42 17.37 4.80 7.94
C HIS A 42 18.40 5.66 7.18
N TYR A 43 18.55 5.45 5.86
CA TYR A 43 19.56 6.13 5.07
C TYR A 43 19.40 7.66 5.02
N PRO A 44 18.19 8.23 4.80
CA PRO A 44 18.00 9.66 4.76
C PRO A 44 17.68 10.29 6.13
N ALA A 45 17.59 9.51 7.21
CA ALA A 45 17.08 9.96 8.50
C ALA A 45 17.79 11.22 9.01
N ASP A 46 19.12 11.26 8.89
CA ASP A 46 19.97 12.36 9.36
C ASP A 46 19.80 13.66 8.56
N PHE A 47 19.19 13.60 7.37
CA PHE A 47 18.95 14.77 6.52
C PHE A 47 17.59 15.43 6.77
N TYR A 48 16.71 14.78 7.54
CA TYR A 48 15.40 15.36 7.89
C TYR A 48 15.50 16.28 9.09
N SER A 49 14.86 17.45 8.99
CA SER A 49 14.73 18.35 10.13
C SER A 49 13.85 17.72 11.22
N PRO A 50 14.24 17.79 12.50
CA PRO A 50 13.40 17.35 13.62
C PRO A 50 12.20 18.29 13.86
N ILE A 51 12.21 19.47 13.24
CA ILE A 51 11.16 20.49 13.35
C ILE A 51 10.62 20.88 11.96
N GLY A 52 9.33 21.20 11.89
CA GLY A 52 8.68 21.65 10.66
C GLY A 52 7.61 20.67 10.16
N ARG A 53 7.26 20.78 8.87
CA ARG A 53 6.23 19.94 8.26
C ARG A 53 6.77 18.50 8.09
N PRO A 54 6.04 17.47 8.55
CA PRO A 54 6.42 16.09 8.29
C PRO A 54 6.58 15.84 6.79
N SER A 55 7.72 15.25 6.41
CA SER A 55 8.00 14.86 5.04
C SER A 55 7.33 13.54 4.69
N ILE A 56 7.11 13.29 3.40
CA ILE A 56 6.63 11.99 2.92
C ILE A 56 7.75 10.95 3.11
N TYR A 57 7.37 9.75 3.55
CA TYR A 57 8.29 8.63 3.68
C TYR A 57 8.87 8.22 2.32
N PRO A 58 10.19 7.99 2.22
CA PRO A 58 10.83 7.66 0.96
C PRO A 58 10.28 6.37 0.33
N GLU A 59 9.84 5.41 1.16
CA GLU A 59 9.24 4.15 0.69
C GLU A 59 7.96 4.39 -0.08
N LEU A 60 7.12 5.32 0.40
CA LEU A 60 5.87 5.67 -0.26
C LEU A 60 6.15 6.30 -1.63
N MET A 61 7.14 7.18 -1.71
CA MET A 61 7.51 7.83 -2.97
C MET A 61 7.99 6.82 -4.01
N ILE A 62 8.85 5.86 -3.62
CA ILE A 62 9.29 4.79 -4.52
C ILE A 62 8.11 3.94 -4.98
N ARG A 63 7.23 3.51 -4.07
CA ARG A 63 6.05 2.72 -4.40
C ARG A 63 5.12 3.45 -5.38
N MET A 64 4.89 4.74 -5.17
CA MET A 64 4.11 5.57 -6.09
C MET A 64 4.77 5.64 -7.47
N LEU A 65 6.08 5.86 -7.55
CA LEU A 65 6.79 5.88 -8.84
C LEU A 65 6.68 4.55 -9.58
N VAL A 66 6.87 3.42 -8.88
CA VAL A 66 6.70 2.08 -9.45
C VAL A 66 5.31 1.90 -10.05
N VAL A 67 4.26 2.26 -9.31
CA VAL A 67 2.87 2.25 -9.82
C VAL A 67 2.75 3.13 -11.07
N GLY A 68 3.28 4.35 -11.03
CA GLY A 68 3.26 5.28 -12.15
C GLY A 68 3.93 4.70 -13.40
N TYR A 69 5.07 4.04 -13.26
CA TYR A 69 5.77 3.37 -14.36
C TYR A 69 5.01 2.16 -14.90
N CYS A 70 4.49 1.30 -14.02
CA CYS A 70 3.75 0.09 -14.41
C CYS A 70 2.48 0.40 -15.20
N TYR A 71 1.75 1.47 -14.84
CA TYR A 71 0.49 1.85 -15.47
C TYR A 71 0.61 3.04 -16.43
N GLY A 72 1.84 3.50 -16.71
CA GLY A 72 2.08 4.60 -17.65
C GLY A 72 1.52 5.96 -17.20
N ILE A 73 1.34 6.17 -15.89
CA ILE A 73 0.86 7.44 -15.32
C ILE A 73 2.03 8.43 -15.26
N ARG A 74 2.05 9.38 -16.20
CA ARG A 74 3.11 10.40 -16.31
C ARG A 74 2.89 11.63 -15.44
N SER A 75 1.65 11.88 -15.02
CA SER A 75 1.30 13.03 -14.19
C SER A 75 1.31 12.62 -12.72
N GLU A 76 2.18 13.25 -11.92
CA GLU A 76 2.20 13.06 -10.46
C GLU A 76 0.86 13.41 -9.82
N ARG A 77 0.20 14.48 -10.29
CA ARG A 77 -1.12 14.88 -9.79
C ARG A 77 -2.16 13.77 -10.00
N ARG A 78 -2.16 13.16 -11.19
CA ARG A 78 -3.02 12.01 -11.51
C ARG A 78 -2.63 10.77 -10.70
N LEU A 79 -1.33 10.54 -10.49
CA LEU A 79 -0.85 9.43 -9.68
C LEU A 79 -1.33 9.53 -8.23
N CYS A 80 -1.31 10.73 -7.65
CA CYS A 80 -1.89 10.99 -6.33
C CYS A 80 -3.41 10.72 -6.31
N GLU A 81 -4.14 11.13 -7.34
CA GLU A 81 -5.58 10.85 -7.47
C GLU A 81 -5.87 9.34 -7.57
N GLU A 82 -5.12 8.63 -8.41
CA GLU A 82 -5.22 7.17 -8.58
C GLU A 82 -4.88 6.44 -7.28
N ALA A 83 -3.81 6.83 -6.57
CA ALA A 83 -3.46 6.26 -5.28
C ALA A 83 -4.53 6.51 -4.20
N HIS A 84 -5.31 7.58 -4.33
CA HIS A 84 -6.40 7.85 -3.41
C HIS A 84 -7.64 6.97 -3.66
N LEU A 85 -7.88 6.61 -4.92
CA LEU A 85 -9.12 5.95 -5.35
C LEU A 85 -8.95 4.44 -5.58
N ASN A 86 -7.75 3.99 -5.93
CA ASN A 86 -7.49 2.62 -6.36
C ASN A 86 -7.11 1.72 -5.18
N LEU A 87 -8.01 0.79 -4.84
CA LEU A 87 -7.82 -0.15 -3.74
C LEU A 87 -6.60 -1.06 -3.93
N ALA A 88 -6.21 -1.33 -5.19
CA ALA A 88 -5.11 -2.23 -5.50
C ALA A 88 -3.72 -1.64 -5.20
N TYR A 89 -3.64 -0.36 -4.83
CA TYR A 89 -2.37 0.35 -4.55
C TYR A 89 -2.06 0.42 -3.04
N ARG A 90 -2.84 -0.28 -2.20
CA ARG A 90 -2.65 -0.35 -0.75
C ARG A 90 -1.75 -1.50 -0.34
#